data_AF-A0ABD7QC55-F1
#
_entry.id   AF-A0ABD7QC55-F1
#
_cell.length_a   1.000
_cell.length_b   1.000
_cell.length_c   1.000
_cell.angle_alpha   90.00
_cell.angle_beta   90.00
_cell.angle_gamma   90.00
#
_symmetry.space_group_name_H-M   'P 1'
#
loop_
_entity.id
_entity.type
_entity.pdbx_description
1 polymer ?
#
loop_
_entity_poly.entity_id
_entity_poly.type
_entity_poly.pdbx_seq_one_letter_code
_entity_poly.pdbx_strand_id
1 'polypeptide(L)' 'GLNGAIVGMTSFGESAPAELLFEEFGFTVENVVAKAKALLA' A
#
# COMPACT_ATOMS: atom_id res chain seq x y z
N GLY A 1 -5.36 10.49 -5.24
CA GLY A 1 -6.08 11.80 -5.21
C GLY A 1 -6.93 11.94 -6.46
N LEU A 2 -7.39 13.14 -6.82
CA LEU A 2 -8.39 13.32 -7.88
C LEU A 2 -8.08 12.64 -9.23
N ASN A 3 -6.79 12.45 -9.57
CA ASN A 3 -6.36 11.65 -10.73
C ASN A 3 -5.19 10.70 -10.38
N GLY A 4 -5.19 10.10 -9.18
CA GLY A 4 -4.09 9.22 -8.78
C GLY A 4 -4.47 8.19 -7.71
N ALA A 5 -3.61 7.22 -7.47
CA ALA A 5 -3.81 6.16 -6.48
C ALA A 5 -3.30 6.58 -5.09
N ILE A 6 -3.82 5.91 -4.05
CA ILE A 6 -3.35 6.04 -2.66
C ILE A 6 -2.87 4.65 -2.22
N VAL A 7 -1.67 4.59 -1.64
CA VAL A 7 -1.19 3.42 -0.89
C VAL A 7 -1.29 3.78 0.58
N GLY A 8 -2.22 3.12 1.28
CA GLY A 8 -2.54 3.40 2.66
C GLY A 8 -3.55 2.39 3.20
N MET A 9 -3.81 2.45 4.49
CA MET A 9 -4.68 1.49 5.19
C MET A 9 -6.14 1.92 5.12
N THR A 10 -7.04 0.95 4.98
CA THR A 10 -8.50 1.12 5.05
C THR A 10 -9.12 0.40 6.26
N SER A 11 -8.28 -0.18 7.12
CA SER A 11 -8.65 -0.90 8.34
C SER A 11 -7.85 -0.37 9.53
N PHE A 12 -8.21 -0.82 10.73
CA PHE A 12 -7.36 -0.64 11.90
C PHE A 12 -6.06 -1.44 11.78
N GLY A 13 -5.08 -1.07 12.60
CA GLY A 13 -3.86 -1.83 12.76
C GLY A 13 -4.05 -3.06 13.65
N GLU A 14 -2.99 -3.86 13.73
CA GLU A 14 -2.94 -5.09 14.52
C GLU A 14 -1.72 -5.09 15.44
N SER A 15 -1.72 -5.95 16.45
CA SER A 15 -0.61 -6.05 17.42
C SER A 15 0.46 -7.02 16.93
N ALA A 16 1.43 -6.52 16.17
CA ALA A 16 2.59 -7.28 15.70
C ALA A 16 3.81 -6.37 15.42
N PRO A 17 5.02 -6.93 15.19
CA PRO A 17 6.17 -6.16 14.74
C PRO A 17 5.90 -5.36 13.46
N ALA A 18 6.41 -4.14 13.39
CA ALA A 18 6.12 -3.21 12.30
C ALA A 18 6.49 -3.78 10.91
N GLU A 19 7.61 -4.51 10.80
CA GLU A 19 8.08 -5.09 9.54
C GLU A 19 7.04 -6.06 8.93
N LEU A 20 6.44 -6.91 9.76
CA LEU A 20 5.38 -7.82 9.34
C LEU A 20 4.11 -7.06 8.95
N LEU A 21 3.76 -6.02 9.72
CA LEU A 21 2.59 -5.20 9.42
C LEU A 21 2.74 -4.40 8.13
N PHE A 22 3.96 -3.96 7.77
CA PHE A 22 4.18 -3.26 6.52
C PHE A 22 3.91 -4.16 5.31
N GLU A 23 4.36 -5.41 5.35
CA GLU A 23 4.08 -6.38 4.30
C GLU A 23 2.57 -6.68 4.21
N GLU A 24 1.94 -6.97 5.34
CA GLU A 24 0.50 -7.29 5.43
C GLU A 24 -0.39 -6.16 4.91
N PHE A 25 -0.09 -4.91 5.30
CA PHE A 25 -0.85 -3.73 4.85
C PHE A 25 -0.42 -3.24 3.46
N GLY A 26 0.47 -3.95 2.77
CA GLY A 26 0.85 -3.67 1.39
C GLY A 26 1.74 -2.44 1.25
N PHE A 27 2.48 -2.05 2.29
CA PHE A 27 3.54 -1.05 2.22
C PHE A 27 4.83 -1.66 1.64
N THR A 28 4.70 -2.27 0.47
CA THR A 28 5.80 -2.92 -0.26
C THR A 28 6.10 -2.16 -1.55
N VAL A 29 7.34 -2.30 -2.04
CA VAL A 29 7.78 -1.67 -3.29
C VAL A 29 6.95 -2.18 -4.46
N GLU A 30 6.66 -3.48 -4.47
CA GLU A 30 5.91 -4.16 -5.52
C GLU A 30 4.50 -3.58 -5.64
N ASN A 31 3.81 -3.37 -4.51
CA ASN A 31 2.46 -2.79 -4.52
C ASN A 31 2.48 -1.33 -5.00
N VAL A 32 3.45 -0.52 -4.56
CA VAL A 32 3.59 0.87 -5.03
C VAL A 32 3.83 0.92 -6.54
N VAL A 33 4.74 0.11 -7.07
CA VAL A 33 5.04 0.04 -8.50
C VAL A 33 3.83 -0.43 -9.30
N ALA A 34 3.11 -1.43 -8.82
CA ALA A 34 1.89 -1.92 -9.47
C ALA A 34 0.81 -0.84 -9.56
N LYS A 35 0.55 -0.11 -8.46
CA LYS A 35 -0.41 1.00 -8.43
C LYS A 35 0.02 2.15 -9.33
N ALA A 36 1.32 2.47 -9.38
CA ALA A 36 1.84 3.52 -10.26
C ALA A 36 1.67 3.15 -11.73
N LYS A 37 2.00 1.92 -12.13
CA LYS A 37 1.82 1.44 -13.51
C LYS A 37 0.36 1.45 -13.94
N ALA A 38 -0.56 1.07 -13.04
CA ALA A 38 -1.99 1.09 -13.32
C ALA A 38 -2.55 2.49 -13.63
N LEU A 39 -1.89 3.56 -13.19
CA LEU A 39 -2.30 4.95 -13.50
C LEU A 39 -1.79 5.44 -14.86
N LEU A 40 -0.81 4.76 -15.44
CA LEU A 40 -0.16 5.15 -16.71
C LEU A 40 -0.64 4.32 -17.90
N ALA A 41 -1.53 3.36 -17.66
CA ALA A 41 -2.10 2.44 -18.64
C ALA A 41 -3.33 3.04 -19.34
#